data_AF-A0A3R6GQK1-F1
#
_entry.id   AF-A0A3R6GQK1-F1
#
_cell.length_a   1.000
_cell.length_b   1.000
_cell.length_c   1.000
_cell.angle_alpha   90.00
_cell.angle_beta   90.00
_cell.angle_gamma   90.00
#
_symmetry.space_group_name_H-M   'P 1'
#
loop_
_entity.id
_entity.type
_entity.pdbx_description
1 polymer ?
#
loop_
_entity_poly.entity_id
_entity_poly.type
_entity_poly.pdbx_seq_one_letter_code
_entity_poly.pdbx_strand_id
1 'polypeptide(L)'
;MSIMQKILDLFKLPDATNSVASVQIAATSTYTPNPKMEQYYKREARKKENNLNITYQDVAIYDMKPFDLKHQFIYEHFTCICLDTYNLDKAYEYLHNANALIKPFYKYFKGTLLPNKIDTNPAIGSNLPVSHLRLTPYTSTMRKCKYPFYLWLSSHGNHGDFYLYKLYFDQNGDFKKGDLSFTSKNVST
;
A
#
# COMPACT_ATOMS: atom_id res chain seq x y z
N MET A 1 26.39 -19.48 -10.37
CA MET A 1 25.97 -19.33 -8.96
C MET A 1 24.47 -19.04 -8.95
N SER A 2 23.65 -19.92 -8.35
CA SER A 2 22.18 -19.87 -8.42
C SER A 2 21.60 -18.72 -7.58
N ILE A 3 20.49 -18.12 -8.03
CA ILE A 3 19.71 -17.10 -7.29
C ILE A 3 19.35 -17.58 -5.88
N MET A 4 19.11 -18.88 -5.71
CA MET A 4 18.77 -19.47 -4.42
C MET A 4 19.94 -19.35 -3.41
N GLN A 5 21.18 -19.45 -3.89
CA GLN A 5 22.36 -19.31 -3.03
C GLN A 5 22.51 -17.87 -2.52
N LYS A 6 22.24 -16.87 -3.38
CA LYS A 6 22.27 -15.46 -3.00
C LYS A 6 21.21 -15.10 -1.96
N ILE A 7 20.03 -15.72 -2.05
CA ILE A 7 18.96 -15.51 -1.07
C ILE A 7 19.34 -16.16 0.26
N LEU A 8 19.88 -17.38 0.25
CA LEU A 8 20.32 -18.05 1.47
C LEU A 8 21.45 -17.30 2.18
N ASP A 9 22.40 -16.72 1.43
CA ASP A 9 23.49 -15.93 2.01
C ASP A 9 23.03 -14.59 2.60
N LEU A 10 21.90 -14.03 2.13
CA LEU A 10 21.27 -12.84 2.73
C LEU A 10 20.60 -13.13 4.09
N PHE A 11 20.27 -14.38 4.38
CA PHE A 11 19.59 -14.80 5.62
C PHE A 11 20.49 -15.52 6.63
N LYS A 12 21.79 -15.65 6.34
CA LYS A 12 22.75 -16.15 7.33
C LYS A 12 22.98 -15.09 8.40
N LEU A 13 22.18 -15.15 9.47
CA LEU A 13 22.53 -14.56 10.76
C LEU A 13 23.81 -15.24 11.26
N PRO A 14 24.72 -14.52 11.93
CA PRO A 14 25.95 -15.12 12.46
C PRO A 14 25.60 -16.16 13.53
N ASP A 15 26.19 -17.35 13.38
CA ASP A 15 26.02 -18.47 14.31
C ASP A 15 26.43 -18.06 15.72
N ALA A 16 25.47 -18.13 16.66
CA ALA A 16 25.73 -18.01 18.07
C ALA A 16 25.97 -19.41 18.66
N THR A 17 27.23 -19.81 18.76
CA THR A 17 27.65 -20.91 19.63
C THR A 17 28.40 -20.35 20.84
N ASN A 18 27.76 -20.55 21.99
CA ASN A 18 28.08 -20.16 23.36
C ASN A 18 29.55 -20.19 23.78
N SER A 19 29.99 -19.15 24.48
CA SER A 19 30.82 -19.29 25.69
C SER A 19 30.66 -18.08 26.61
N VAL A 20 30.49 -18.38 27.90
CA VAL A 20 30.23 -17.44 28.99
C VAL A 20 31.53 -16.73 29.35
N ALA A 21 31.58 -15.40 29.18
CA ALA A 21 32.52 -14.53 29.88
C ALA A 21 31.94 -13.12 29.97
N SER A 22 31.75 -12.65 31.21
CA SER A 22 31.63 -11.26 31.67
C SER A 22 31.09 -10.21 30.69
N VAL A 23 29.93 -9.65 31.05
CA VAL A 23 29.32 -8.43 30.49
C VAL A 23 30.36 -7.30 30.44
N GLN A 24 31.01 -7.15 29.28
CA GLN A 24 31.56 -5.89 28.83
C GLN A 24 30.58 -5.36 27.78
N ILE A 25 29.92 -4.26 28.13
CA ILE A 25 29.14 -3.43 27.23
C ILE A 25 30.14 -2.89 26.19
N ALA A 26 30.35 -3.65 25.12
CA ALA A 26 31.23 -3.29 24.03
C ALA A 26 30.39 -2.93 22.82
N ALA A 27 30.47 -1.65 22.47
CA ALA A 27 30.01 -1.00 21.25
C ALA A 27 28.49 -1.08 21.01
N THR A 28 27.85 0.08 21.25
CA THR A 28 26.81 0.60 20.35
C THR A 28 27.10 0.14 18.93
N SER A 29 26.35 -0.86 18.45
CA SER A 29 26.17 -1.07 17.02
C SER A 29 25.52 0.22 16.53
N THR A 30 26.35 1.15 16.06
CA THR A 30 25.86 2.26 15.28
C THR A 30 25.27 1.61 14.04
N TYR A 31 23.94 1.46 14.04
CA TYR A 31 23.20 1.25 12.81
C TYR A 31 23.54 2.45 11.93
N THR A 32 24.55 2.32 11.07
CA THR A 32 24.89 3.32 10.08
C THR A 32 23.87 3.10 8.96
N PRO A 33 22.83 3.94 8.83
CA PRO A 33 21.81 3.74 7.83
C PRO A 33 22.49 3.75 6.46
N ASN A 34 22.16 2.79 5.59
CA ASN A 34 22.63 2.84 4.20
C ASN A 34 22.22 4.22 3.64
N PRO A 35 23.16 5.06 3.14
CA PRO A 35 22.85 6.41 2.68
C PRO A 35 21.72 6.45 1.64
N LYS A 36 21.56 5.38 0.84
CA LYS A 36 20.45 5.23 -0.11
C LYS A 36 19.10 5.05 0.57
N MET A 37 19.04 4.30 1.67
CA MET A 37 17.82 4.11 2.46
C MET A 37 17.41 5.40 3.17
N GLU A 38 18.37 6.13 3.73
CA GLU A 38 18.08 7.42 4.35
C GLU A 38 17.54 8.43 3.35
N GLN A 39 18.16 8.53 2.16
CA GLN A 39 17.67 9.36 1.07
C GLN A 39 16.27 8.94 0.59
N TYR A 40 15.98 7.64 0.56
CA TYR A 40 14.64 7.14 0.25
C TYR A 40 13.61 7.64 1.25
N TYR A 41 13.84 7.45 2.55
CA TYR A 41 12.90 7.90 3.58
C TYR A 41 12.72 9.42 3.60
N LYS A 42 13.80 10.19 3.38
CA LYS A 42 13.72 11.65 3.23
C LYS A 42 12.84 12.06 2.04
N ARG A 43 12.93 11.35 0.91
CA ARG A 43 12.07 11.61 -0.26
C ARG A 43 10.60 11.26 0.02
N GLU A 44 10.34 10.11 0.64
CA GLU A 44 8.97 9.71 0.96
C GLU A 44 8.32 10.65 1.99
N ALA A 45 9.08 11.12 2.98
CA ALA A 45 8.61 12.10 3.94
C ALA A 45 8.25 13.44 3.27
N ARG A 46 9.12 13.99 2.41
CA ARG A 46 8.82 15.19 1.63
C ARG A 46 7.65 15.00 0.68
N LYS A 47 7.56 13.83 0.04
CA LYS A 47 6.41 13.51 -0.81
C LYS A 47 5.12 13.51 0.02
N LYS A 48 5.13 12.90 1.20
CA LYS A 48 3.97 12.92 2.11
C LYS A 48 3.58 14.36 2.45
N GLU A 49 4.53 15.18 2.86
CA GLU A 49 4.33 16.60 3.17
C GLU A 49 3.74 17.39 1.98
N ASN A 50 4.33 17.26 0.79
CA ASN A 50 3.85 17.93 -0.42
C ASN A 50 2.42 17.55 -0.82
N ASN A 51 1.95 16.37 -0.41
CA ASN A 51 0.60 15.89 -0.74
C ASN A 51 -0.37 15.96 0.46
N LEU A 52 0.12 16.41 1.61
CA LEU A 52 -0.70 16.66 2.77
C LEU A 52 -1.42 17.99 2.54
N ASN A 53 -2.75 17.99 2.63
CA ASN A 53 -3.57 19.19 2.44
C ASN A 53 -3.59 19.75 1.01
N ILE A 54 -3.44 18.91 -0.02
CA ILE A 54 -3.74 19.30 -1.40
C ILE A 54 -5.21 19.71 -1.51
N THR A 55 -5.50 20.58 -2.46
CA THR A 55 -6.84 21.07 -2.75
C THR A 55 -7.41 20.41 -4.00
N TYR A 56 -8.71 20.60 -4.24
CA TYR A 56 -9.34 20.12 -5.47
C TYR A 56 -8.63 20.67 -6.73
N GLN A 57 -8.17 21.92 -6.71
CA GLN A 57 -7.47 22.55 -7.83
C GLN A 57 -6.22 21.77 -8.26
N ASP A 58 -5.50 21.15 -7.31
CA ASP A 58 -4.30 20.37 -7.57
C ASP A 58 -4.60 19.08 -8.36
N VAL A 59 -5.82 18.56 -8.22
CA VAL A 59 -6.25 17.29 -8.83
C VAL A 59 -7.37 17.44 -9.86
N ALA A 60 -7.87 18.65 -10.10
CA ALA A 60 -9.01 18.91 -10.98
C ALA A 60 -8.82 18.36 -12.41
N ILE A 61 -7.58 18.30 -12.89
CA ILE A 61 -7.25 17.74 -14.21
C ILE A 61 -7.49 16.22 -14.32
N TYR A 62 -7.60 15.55 -13.18
CA TYR A 62 -7.85 14.12 -13.02
C TYR A 62 -9.31 13.81 -12.67
N ASP A 63 -10.15 14.83 -12.49
CA ASP A 63 -11.58 14.65 -12.16
C ASP A 63 -12.29 13.84 -13.24
N MET A 64 -13.15 12.92 -12.82
CA MET A 64 -13.85 11.94 -13.65
C MET A 64 -12.95 11.00 -14.46
N LYS A 65 -11.68 10.84 -14.06
CA LYS A 65 -10.70 9.97 -14.73
C LYS A 65 -10.09 8.96 -13.76
N PRO A 66 -10.74 7.84 -13.46
CA PRO A 66 -12.14 7.49 -13.71
C PRO A 66 -13.07 7.92 -12.56
N PHE A 67 -12.50 8.37 -11.45
CA PHE A 67 -13.19 8.70 -10.21
C PHE A 67 -13.60 10.17 -10.18
N ASP A 68 -14.71 10.46 -9.50
CA ASP A 68 -15.11 11.81 -9.14
C ASP A 68 -14.23 12.31 -7.99
N LEU A 69 -13.48 13.39 -8.24
CA LEU A 69 -12.56 13.97 -7.27
C LEU A 69 -13.11 15.24 -6.62
N LYS A 70 -14.35 15.66 -6.90
CA LYS A 70 -14.99 16.86 -6.30
C LYS A 70 -15.52 16.62 -4.89
N HIS A 71 -15.51 15.36 -4.44
CA HIS A 71 -15.93 14.97 -3.11
C HIS A 71 -15.06 15.61 -2.01
N GLN A 72 -15.61 15.68 -0.80
CA GLN A 72 -14.89 16.25 0.35
C GLN A 72 -13.62 15.45 0.65
N PHE A 73 -12.50 16.16 0.77
CA PHE A 73 -11.22 15.54 1.13
C PHE A 73 -11.13 15.28 2.63
N ILE A 74 -10.56 14.13 2.96
CA ILE A 74 -10.19 13.74 4.32
C ILE A 74 -8.67 13.88 4.45
N TYR A 75 -8.24 14.65 5.45
CA TYR A 75 -6.84 14.92 5.74
C TYR A 75 -6.46 14.26 7.06
N GLU A 76 -5.54 13.29 7.01
CA GLU A 76 -4.98 12.67 8.20
C GLU A 76 -3.46 12.49 8.02
N HIS A 77 -2.99 11.28 7.74
CA HIS A 77 -1.59 11.06 7.33
C HIS A 77 -1.37 11.23 5.82
N PHE A 78 -2.44 11.43 5.07
CA PHE A 78 -2.48 11.57 3.63
C PHE A 78 -3.83 12.21 3.27
N THR A 79 -3.96 12.65 2.02
CA THR A 79 -5.23 13.15 1.49
C THR A 79 -5.96 12.01 0.79
N CYS A 80 -7.23 11.82 1.13
CA CYS A 80 -8.06 10.80 0.48
C CYS A 80 -9.52 11.25 0.33
N ILE A 81 -10.26 10.47 -0.45
CA ILE A 81 -11.69 10.60 -0.67
C ILE A 81 -12.35 9.27 -0.28
N CYS A 82 -13.51 9.35 0.38
CA CYS A 82 -14.35 8.19 0.62
C CYS A 82 -14.80 7.51 -0.69
N LEU A 83 -15.12 6.23 -0.62
CA LEU A 83 -15.83 5.54 -1.69
C LEU A 83 -17.32 5.59 -1.39
N ASP A 84 -18.05 6.45 -2.08
CA ASP A 84 -19.49 6.57 -2.04
C ASP A 84 -20.08 6.48 -3.46
N THR A 85 -21.37 6.18 -3.54
CA THR A 85 -22.17 6.17 -4.79
C THR A 85 -21.36 5.82 -6.06
N TYR A 86 -21.07 6.81 -6.91
CA TYR A 86 -20.33 6.66 -8.15
C TYR A 86 -18.91 6.09 -7.95
N ASN A 87 -18.16 6.61 -6.99
CA ASN A 87 -16.80 6.16 -6.71
C ASN A 87 -16.78 4.75 -6.14
N LEU A 88 -17.79 4.36 -5.36
CA LEU A 88 -17.94 3.00 -4.86
C LEU A 88 -18.27 2.03 -6.00
N ASP A 89 -19.18 2.38 -6.90
CA ASP A 89 -19.51 1.57 -8.08
C ASP A 89 -18.26 1.35 -8.96
N LYS A 90 -17.49 2.42 -9.20
CA LYS A 90 -16.21 2.32 -9.92
C LYS A 90 -15.19 1.46 -9.19
N ALA A 91 -15.12 1.57 -7.86
CA ALA A 91 -14.22 0.75 -7.07
C ALA A 91 -14.58 -0.74 -7.16
N TYR A 92 -15.87 -1.10 -7.17
CA TYR A 92 -16.33 -2.48 -7.40
C TYR A 92 -15.96 -2.98 -8.80
N GLU A 93 -16.12 -2.14 -9.84
CA GLU A 93 -15.69 -2.47 -11.20
C GLU A 93 -14.19 -2.86 -11.22
N TYR A 94 -13.33 -2.03 -10.62
CA TYR A 94 -11.89 -2.31 -10.55
C TYR A 94 -11.52 -3.50 -9.66
N LEU A 95 -12.25 -3.73 -8.57
CA LEU A 95 -12.10 -4.91 -7.73
C LEU A 95 -12.36 -6.19 -8.54
N HIS A 96 -13.47 -6.24 -9.27
CA HIS A 96 -13.83 -7.39 -10.10
C HIS A 96 -12.84 -7.61 -11.24
N ASN A 97 -12.39 -6.52 -11.89
CA ASN A 97 -11.36 -6.59 -12.93
C ASN A 97 -10.03 -7.13 -12.39
N ALA A 98 -9.58 -6.63 -11.23
CA ALA A 98 -8.36 -7.13 -10.59
C ALA A 98 -8.48 -8.62 -10.25
N ASN A 99 -9.61 -9.04 -9.67
CA ASN A 99 -9.88 -10.44 -9.37
C ASN A 99 -9.88 -11.33 -10.62
N ALA A 100 -10.47 -10.85 -11.73
CA ALA A 100 -10.48 -11.58 -12.99
C ALA A 100 -9.06 -11.77 -13.55
N LEU A 101 -8.20 -10.76 -13.44
CA LEU A 101 -6.79 -10.84 -13.87
C LEU A 101 -5.98 -11.85 -13.05
N ILE A 102 -6.25 -12.00 -11.76
CA ILE A 102 -5.52 -12.95 -10.91
C ILE A 102 -6.11 -14.36 -10.93
N LYS A 103 -7.37 -14.53 -11.35
CA LYS A 103 -8.07 -15.82 -11.40
C LYS A 103 -7.27 -16.94 -12.07
N PRO A 104 -6.61 -16.74 -13.23
CA PRO A 104 -5.78 -17.77 -13.86
C PRO A 104 -4.60 -18.26 -13.01
N PHE A 105 -4.17 -17.46 -12.02
CA PHE A 105 -3.01 -17.75 -11.17
C PHE A 105 -3.38 -18.42 -9.85
N TYR A 106 -4.66 -18.68 -9.57
CA TYR A 106 -5.13 -19.27 -8.30
C TYR A 106 -4.46 -20.60 -7.92
N LYS A 107 -3.97 -21.35 -8.91
CA LYS A 107 -3.20 -22.57 -8.64
C LYS A 107 -1.99 -22.32 -7.71
N TYR A 108 -1.45 -21.10 -7.70
CA TYR A 108 -0.35 -20.67 -6.84
C TYR A 108 -0.79 -20.11 -5.49
N PHE A 109 -2.10 -19.86 -5.31
CA PHE A 109 -2.69 -19.22 -4.13
C PHE A 109 -3.87 -20.05 -3.61
N LYS A 110 -3.65 -21.36 -3.43
CA LYS A 110 -4.70 -22.27 -2.94
C LYS A 110 -5.16 -21.85 -1.54
N GLY A 111 -6.47 -21.89 -1.33
CA GLY A 111 -7.08 -21.48 -0.05
C GLY A 111 -7.19 -19.97 0.14
N THR A 112 -6.76 -19.16 -0.83
CA THR A 112 -7.01 -17.71 -0.78
C THR A 112 -8.47 -17.40 -1.07
N LEU A 113 -9.08 -16.60 -0.21
CA LEU A 113 -10.37 -15.97 -0.48
C LEU A 113 -10.11 -14.60 -1.12
N LEU A 114 -10.63 -14.39 -2.32
CA LEU A 114 -10.58 -13.06 -2.91
C LEU A 114 -11.70 -12.17 -2.37
N PRO A 115 -11.41 -10.87 -2.17
CA PRO A 115 -12.43 -9.91 -1.81
C PRO A 115 -13.52 -9.81 -2.87
N ASN A 116 -14.78 -9.84 -2.44
CA ASN A 116 -15.95 -9.58 -3.29
C ASN A 116 -16.81 -8.42 -2.77
N LYS A 117 -16.39 -7.81 -1.66
CA LYS A 117 -17.01 -6.66 -1.02
C LYS A 117 -15.94 -5.64 -0.69
N ILE A 118 -16.32 -4.37 -0.71
CA ILE A 118 -15.47 -3.26 -0.29
C ILE A 118 -15.95 -2.79 1.08
N ASP A 119 -15.05 -2.76 2.04
CA ASP A 119 -15.31 -2.21 3.37
C ASP A 119 -15.14 -0.69 3.35
N THR A 120 -16.26 0.03 3.45
CA THR A 120 -16.32 1.50 3.52
C THR A 120 -16.52 2.02 4.93
N ASN A 121 -16.50 1.15 5.95
CA ASN A 121 -16.61 1.59 7.33
C ASN A 121 -15.39 2.44 7.74
N PRO A 122 -15.53 3.30 8.75
CA PRO A 122 -14.39 3.95 9.38
C PRO A 122 -13.45 2.93 10.03
N ALA A 123 -12.15 3.18 9.95
CA ALA A 123 -11.13 2.41 10.65
C ALA A 123 -11.32 2.57 12.17
N ILE A 124 -10.98 1.52 12.93
CA ILE A 124 -11.15 1.52 14.40
C ILE A 124 -10.40 2.71 15.02
N GLY A 125 -11.14 3.57 15.72
CA GLY A 125 -10.57 4.74 16.39
C GLY A 125 -10.22 5.93 15.48
N SER A 126 -10.65 5.92 14.21
CA SER A 126 -10.48 7.03 13.27
C SER A 126 -11.73 7.25 12.42
N ASN A 127 -11.88 8.46 11.88
CA ASN A 127 -12.88 8.75 10.84
C ASN A 127 -12.40 8.36 9.44
N LEU A 128 -11.18 7.83 9.32
CA LEU A 128 -10.62 7.39 8.06
C LEU A 128 -11.37 6.15 7.54
N PRO A 129 -11.99 6.19 6.35
CA PRO A 129 -12.55 4.99 5.72
C PRO A 129 -11.49 3.91 5.46
N VAL A 130 -11.81 2.66 5.79
CA VAL A 130 -10.93 1.50 5.60
C VAL A 130 -10.50 1.37 4.13
N SER A 131 -11.46 1.42 3.20
CA SER A 131 -11.19 1.52 1.76
C SER A 131 -11.47 2.93 1.26
N HIS A 132 -10.56 3.47 0.46
CA HIS A 132 -10.60 4.87 0.02
C HIS A 132 -9.83 5.09 -1.28
N LEU A 133 -10.07 6.23 -1.91
CA LEU A 133 -9.22 6.74 -2.99
C LEU A 133 -8.15 7.64 -2.38
N ARG A 134 -6.88 7.25 -2.45
CA ARG A 134 -5.78 8.08 -1.93
C ARG A 134 -5.20 8.95 -3.02
N LEU A 135 -4.97 10.22 -2.70
CA LEU A 135 -4.45 11.23 -3.62
C LEU A 135 -2.97 11.52 -3.33
N THR A 136 -2.14 11.43 -4.37
CA THR A 136 -0.71 11.76 -4.35
C THR A 136 -0.28 12.41 -5.67
N PRO A 137 -0.83 13.59 -6.06
CA PRO A 137 -0.53 14.24 -7.33
C PRO A 137 0.93 14.65 -7.52
N TYR A 138 1.71 14.84 -6.44
CA TYR A 138 3.07 15.37 -6.50
C TYR A 138 4.14 14.40 -6.01
N THR A 139 5.34 14.50 -6.59
CA THR A 139 6.56 13.85 -6.09
C THR A 139 7.18 14.67 -4.95
N SER A 140 8.26 14.15 -4.36
CA SER A 140 9.08 14.87 -3.36
C SER A 140 9.73 16.16 -3.89
N THR A 141 9.68 16.41 -5.21
CA THR A 141 10.23 17.58 -5.89
C THR A 141 9.14 18.42 -6.57
N MET A 142 7.88 18.27 -6.16
CA MET A 142 6.71 18.99 -6.69
C MET A 142 6.44 18.76 -8.20
N ARG A 143 7.01 17.70 -8.79
CA ARG A 143 6.63 17.26 -10.14
C ARG A 143 5.36 16.43 -10.09
N LYS A 144 4.59 16.39 -11.18
CA LYS A 144 3.42 15.50 -11.27
C LYS A 144 3.84 14.03 -11.12
N CYS A 145 3.15 13.30 -10.27
CA CYS A 145 3.36 11.87 -10.09
C CYS A 145 2.93 11.09 -11.34
N LYS A 146 3.60 9.96 -11.58
CA LYS A 146 3.18 8.98 -12.58
C LYS A 146 1.80 8.42 -12.26
N TYR A 147 1.56 8.16 -10.97
CA TYR A 147 0.28 7.71 -10.43
C TYR A 147 -0.24 8.76 -9.43
N PRO A 148 -1.03 9.74 -9.89
CA PRO A 148 -1.49 10.85 -9.04
C PRO A 148 -2.53 10.42 -8.01
N PHE A 149 -3.17 9.26 -8.17
CA PHE A 149 -4.06 8.67 -7.17
C PHE A 149 -4.09 7.15 -7.34
N TYR A 150 -4.56 6.47 -6.30
CA TYR A 150 -4.73 5.02 -6.31
C TYR A 150 -5.85 4.59 -5.38
N LEU A 151 -6.53 3.53 -5.77
CA LEU A 151 -7.57 2.90 -4.97
C LEU A 151 -6.91 2.03 -3.90
N TRP A 152 -7.22 2.29 -2.65
CA TRP A 152 -6.83 1.50 -1.49
C TRP A 152 -8.05 0.68 -1.05
N LEU A 153 -8.05 -0.61 -1.33
CA LEU A 153 -9.10 -1.52 -0.86
C LEU A 153 -8.52 -2.41 0.22
N SER A 154 -9.12 -2.36 1.39
CA SER A 154 -8.66 -3.09 2.56
C SER A 154 -9.86 -3.67 3.30
N SER A 155 -9.65 -4.76 4.01
CA SER A 155 -10.59 -5.24 5.03
C SER A 155 -9.82 -6.04 6.05
N HIS A 156 -10.22 -5.92 7.30
CA HIS A 156 -9.76 -6.77 8.40
C HIS A 156 -10.96 -7.59 8.87
N GLY A 157 -10.98 -8.88 8.53
CA GLY A 157 -11.98 -9.82 9.00
C GLY A 157 -11.76 -10.21 10.47
N ASN A 158 -12.81 -10.72 11.12
CA ASN A 158 -12.83 -11.09 12.54
C ASN A 158 -11.83 -12.19 12.95
N HIS A 159 -11.17 -12.84 11.99
CA HIS A 159 -10.28 -13.99 12.23
C HIS A 159 -8.89 -13.83 11.58
N GLY A 160 -8.43 -12.60 11.40
CA GLY A 160 -7.11 -12.32 10.79
C GLY A 160 -7.10 -12.41 9.27
N ASP A 161 -8.24 -12.71 8.65
CA ASP A 161 -8.44 -12.60 7.20
C ASP A 161 -8.24 -11.14 6.78
N PHE A 162 -7.13 -10.88 6.10
CA PHE A 162 -6.78 -9.57 5.56
C PHE A 162 -6.64 -9.64 4.05
N TYR A 163 -7.15 -8.62 3.36
CA TYR A 163 -6.74 -8.30 2.00
C TYR A 163 -6.37 -6.81 1.91
N LEU A 164 -5.43 -6.52 1.01
CA LEU A 164 -5.03 -5.18 0.62
C LEU A 164 -4.75 -5.14 -0.86
N TYR A 165 -5.53 -4.35 -1.58
CA TYR A 165 -5.37 -4.09 -3.01
C TYR A 165 -5.04 -2.62 -3.15
N LYS A 166 -3.86 -2.31 -3.72
CA LYS A 166 -3.49 -0.95 -4.13
C LYS A 166 -3.49 -0.90 -5.65
N LEU A 167 -4.52 -0.27 -6.22
CA LEU A 167 -4.69 -0.18 -7.67
C LEU A 167 -4.32 1.23 -8.14
N TYR A 168 -3.26 1.35 -8.93
CA TYR A 168 -2.68 2.62 -9.34
C TYR A 168 -3.16 3.03 -10.72
N PHE A 169 -3.56 4.30 -10.82
CA PHE A 169 -4.07 4.92 -12.02
C PHE A 169 -3.10 6.01 -12.48
N ASP A 170 -2.91 6.14 -13.78
CA ASP A 170 -2.11 7.22 -14.33
C ASP A 170 -2.90 8.53 -14.47
N GLN A 171 -2.29 9.53 -15.09
CA GLN A 171 -2.87 10.85 -15.28
C GLN A 171 -4.11 10.88 -16.20
N ASN A 172 -4.34 9.81 -16.95
CA ASN A 172 -5.51 9.67 -17.82
C ASN A 172 -6.65 8.90 -17.14
N GLY A 173 -6.43 8.39 -15.93
CA GLY A 173 -7.37 7.50 -15.25
C GLY A 173 -7.27 6.04 -15.66
N ASP A 174 -6.24 5.67 -16.42
CA ASP A 174 -6.05 4.29 -16.83
C ASP A 174 -5.44 3.48 -15.69
N PHE A 175 -6.00 2.30 -15.41
CA PHE A 175 -5.39 1.33 -14.52
C PHE A 175 -4.07 0.81 -15.11
N LYS A 176 -2.95 0.97 -14.38
CA LYS A 176 -1.61 0.55 -14.86
C LYS A 176 -0.93 -0.53 -14.02
N LYS A 177 -1.22 -0.58 -12.72
CA LYS A 177 -0.54 -1.48 -11.79
C LYS A 177 -1.44 -1.81 -10.59
N GLY A 178 -1.41 -3.06 -10.12
CA GLY A 178 -1.96 -3.45 -8.83
C GLY A 178 -0.89 -4.08 -7.93
N ASP A 179 -0.80 -3.65 -6.67
CA ASP A 179 -0.10 -4.39 -5.62
C ASP A 179 -1.14 -5.09 -4.74
N LEU A 180 -1.03 -6.41 -4.61
CA LEU A 180 -2.02 -7.24 -3.95
C LEU A 180 -1.38 -8.00 -2.79
N SER A 181 -2.06 -8.01 -1.65
CA SER A 181 -1.69 -8.81 -0.49
C SER A 181 -2.95 -9.40 0.10
N PHE A 182 -2.93 -10.69 0.41
CA PHE A 182 -4.07 -11.38 1.00
C PHE A 182 -3.59 -12.57 1.81
N THR A 183 -4.38 -12.90 2.81
CA THR A 183 -4.17 -14.09 3.64
C THR A 183 -4.73 -15.33 2.94
N SER A 184 -4.07 -16.47 3.17
CA SER A 184 -4.62 -17.78 2.79
C SER A 184 -5.34 -18.35 3.99
N LYS A 185 -6.49 -19.00 3.78
CA LYS A 185 -7.34 -19.56 4.85
C LYS A 185 -6.72 -20.74 5.61
N ASN A 186 -5.43 -21.03 5.43
CA ASN A 186 -4.75 -22.16 6.05
C ASN A 186 -3.48 -21.72 6.78
N VAL A 187 -3.59 -21.35 8.06
CA VAL A 187 -2.61 -21.74 9.09
C VAL A 187 -3.36 -22.06 10.38
N SER A 188 -4.18 -23.11 10.35
CA SER A 188 -4.44 -23.90 11.55
C SER A 188 -3.36 -24.99 11.58
N THR A 189 -2.22 -24.67 12.20
CA THR A 189 -1.32 -25.70 12.78
C THR A 189 -1.95 -26.27 14.03
#